data_AF-A0A973INH6-F1
#
_entry.id   AF-A0A973INH6-F1
#
_cell.length_a   1.000
_cell.length_b   1.000
_cell.length_c   1.000
_cell.angle_alpha   90.00
_cell.angle_beta   90.00
_cell.angle_gamma   90.00
#
_symmetry.space_group_name_H-M   'P 1'
#
loop_
_entity.id
_entity.type
_entity.pdbx_description
1 polymer ?
#
loop_
_entity_poly.entity_id
_entity_poly.type
_entity_poly.pdbx_seq_one_letter_code
_entity_poly.pdbx_strand_id
1 'polypeptide(L)'
;MNQLHLFELSEKKVNGTITKEELNYLQQIFAENPELEKDFNENIRLIEELNNHAKYKIFVNNLKKAENTYEALKKLNQVSNNIFFRRLIQYSSVAAVSIIAVLTTLYLTGWFNYTHQIKAYKQLSNSITTISKNQKSLWNTLFNSNEITYLRGTAFALSDKGYLITSSHLVSDYDSVLVTNAADSSIRFHAKIVLNDIEHDIAVLKITDSAFANIQRIPYIINFNYPTELGNYVYSLGFSKNSIVFGEGSISSFTGYNEDTNSFQLSIPTNPGNSGSPVFNQAGEIIGIVCGKNFEKEGSSYAVKADILKDIIDSIKTIEPQAFNNNNYNYIKHLPKNKQISKIIPYIFKIEIY
;
A
#
# COMPACT_ATOMS: atom_id res chain seq x y z
N MET A 1 17.27 5.47 116.80
CA MET A 1 17.57 5.04 115.42
C MET A 1 18.86 5.73 114.97
N ASN A 2 19.80 5.03 114.30
CA ASN A 2 21.02 5.67 113.77
C ASN A 2 20.67 6.38 112.43
N GLN A 3 21.21 7.59 112.19
CA GLN A 3 20.98 8.37 110.97
C GLN A 3 21.30 7.58 109.69
N LEU A 4 22.31 6.70 109.75
CA LEU A 4 22.66 5.84 108.62
C LEU A 4 21.53 4.84 108.25
N HIS A 5 20.83 4.31 109.25
CA HIS A 5 19.72 3.38 109.03
C HIS A 5 18.47 4.09 108.50
N LEU A 6 18.24 5.35 108.91
CA LEU A 6 17.18 6.20 108.35
C LEU A 6 17.43 6.52 106.87
N PHE A 7 18.69 6.81 106.52
CA PHE A 7 19.09 7.06 105.14
C PHE A 7 18.97 5.80 104.26
N GLU A 8 19.39 4.63 104.76
CA GLU A 8 19.26 3.36 104.03
C GLU A 8 17.79 3.01 103.74
N LEU A 9 16.88 3.22 104.71
CA LEU A 9 15.45 3.04 104.49
C LEU A 9 14.88 4.08 103.51
N SER A 10 15.41 5.31 103.50
CA SER A 10 15.05 6.36 102.54
C SER A 10 15.46 5.96 101.12
N GLU A 11 16.65 5.38 100.96
CA GLU A 11 17.15 4.86 99.68
C GLU A 11 16.33 3.67 99.18
N LYS A 12 16.03 2.70 100.05
CA LYS A 12 15.11 1.58 99.71
C LYS A 12 13.73 2.09 99.30
N LYS A 13 13.24 3.16 99.92
CA LYS A 13 11.95 3.78 99.58
C LYS A 13 11.99 4.39 98.18
N VAL A 14 13.03 5.17 97.84
CA VAL A 14 13.18 5.78 96.50
C VAL A 14 13.39 4.72 95.43
N ASN A 15 14.14 3.65 95.73
CA ASN A 15 14.40 2.55 94.80
C ASN A 15 13.24 1.52 94.70
N GLY A 16 12.17 1.67 95.49
CA GLY A 16 11.00 0.80 95.47
C GLY A 16 11.20 -0.59 96.08
N THR A 17 12.26 -0.77 96.88
CA THR A 17 12.65 -2.06 97.49
C THR A 17 12.29 -2.17 98.98
N ILE A 18 11.62 -1.17 99.54
CA ILE A 18 11.19 -1.18 100.94
C ILE A 18 10.11 -2.24 101.20
N THR A 19 10.29 -3.04 102.24
CA THR A 19 9.35 -4.10 102.63
C THR A 19 8.18 -3.55 103.45
N LYS A 20 7.09 -4.32 103.54
CA LYS A 20 5.90 -3.94 104.30
C LYS A 20 6.16 -3.87 105.81
N GLU A 21 7.08 -4.69 106.32
CA GLU A 21 7.52 -4.68 107.71
C GLU A 21 8.32 -3.41 108.04
N GLU A 22 9.26 -3.01 107.18
CA GLU A 22 10.03 -1.77 107.32
C GLU A 22 9.13 -0.51 107.24
N LEU A 23 8.08 -0.53 106.41
CA LEU A 23 7.09 0.55 106.35
C LEU A 23 6.28 0.67 107.66
N ASN A 24 5.85 -0.45 108.23
CA ASN A 24 5.13 -0.45 109.51
C ASN A 24 6.04 0.02 110.65
N TYR A 25 7.31 -0.38 110.64
CA TYR A 25 8.33 0.07 111.60
C TYR A 25 8.57 1.59 111.52
N LEU A 26 8.66 2.17 110.31
CA LEU A 26 8.76 3.61 110.13
C LEU A 26 7.52 4.36 110.64
N GLN A 27 6.31 3.84 110.37
CA GLN A 27 5.07 4.43 110.86
C GLN A 27 5.00 4.47 112.39
N GLN A 28 5.49 3.42 113.07
CA GLN A 28 5.55 3.38 114.52
C GLN A 28 6.54 4.41 115.07
N ILE A 29 7.73 4.55 114.45
CA ILE A 29 8.76 5.49 114.90
C ILE A 29 8.36 6.94 114.63
N PHE A 30 7.70 7.24 113.52
CA PHE A 30 7.21 8.59 113.21
C PHE A 30 6.13 9.05 114.20
N ALA A 31 5.29 8.12 114.68
CA ALA A 31 4.29 8.43 115.71
C ALA A 31 4.94 8.81 117.07
N GLU A 32 6.11 8.26 117.38
CA GLU A 32 6.86 8.56 118.61
C GLU A 32 7.76 9.81 118.48
N ASN A 33 8.31 10.08 117.29
CA ASN A 33 9.17 11.24 117.04
C ASN A 33 8.93 11.85 115.64
N PRO A 34 8.11 12.91 115.55
CA PRO A 34 7.80 13.59 114.29
C PRO A 34 9.01 14.23 113.59
N GLU A 35 10.11 14.54 114.30
CA GLU A 35 11.31 15.09 113.66
C GLU A 35 11.98 14.06 112.74
N LEU A 36 11.92 12.77 113.08
CA LEU A 36 12.49 11.70 112.25
C LEU A 36 11.71 11.52 110.93
N GLU A 37 10.42 11.83 110.92
CA GLU A 37 9.61 11.82 109.70
C GLU A 37 10.05 12.94 108.74
N LYS A 38 10.36 14.11 109.30
CA LYS A 38 10.87 15.25 108.53
C LYS A 38 12.24 14.91 107.91
N ASP A 39 13.16 14.37 108.70
CA ASP A 39 14.50 13.96 108.24
C ASP A 39 14.42 12.85 107.17
N PHE A 40 13.49 11.90 107.31
CA PHE A 40 13.26 10.84 106.33
C PHE A 40 12.79 11.41 104.98
N ASN A 41 11.83 12.33 105.01
CA ASN A 41 11.33 12.97 103.79
C ASN A 41 12.39 13.88 103.13
N GLU A 42 13.24 14.53 103.93
CA GLU A 42 14.36 15.32 103.42
C GLU A 42 15.42 14.44 102.75
N ASN A 43 15.74 13.28 103.34
CA ASN A 43 16.63 12.28 102.73
C ASN A 43 16.05 11.74 101.41
N ILE A 44 14.76 11.41 101.37
CA ILE A 44 14.09 10.99 100.12
C ILE A 44 14.26 12.05 99.04
N ARG A 45 13.97 13.31 99.37
CA ARG A 45 14.08 14.43 98.44
C ARG A 45 15.51 14.60 97.94
N LEU A 46 16.50 14.51 98.82
CA LEU A 46 17.91 14.60 98.46
C LEU A 46 18.32 13.47 97.50
N ILE A 47 17.91 12.23 97.78
CA ILE A 47 18.23 11.06 96.92
C ILE A 47 17.57 11.21 95.55
N GLU A 48 16.32 11.69 95.49
CA GLU A 48 15.62 11.97 94.23
C GLU A 48 16.31 13.09 93.42
N GLU A 49 16.73 14.17 94.06
CA GLU A 49 17.47 15.27 93.41
C GLU A 49 18.82 14.79 92.87
N LEU A 50 19.56 13.97 93.62
CA LEU A 50 20.82 13.36 93.17
C LEU A 50 20.62 12.42 91.98
N ASN A 51 19.57 11.59 91.99
CA ASN A 51 19.23 10.70 90.88
C ASN A 51 18.84 11.47 89.62
N ASN A 52 18.08 12.55 89.77
CA ASN A 52 17.70 13.41 88.66
C ASN A 52 18.92 14.13 88.07
N HIS A 53 19.85 14.61 88.91
CA HIS A 53 21.08 15.21 88.44
C HIS A 53 21.98 14.19 87.71
N ALA A 54 22.08 12.95 88.23
CA ALA A 54 22.84 11.89 87.56
C ALA A 54 22.27 11.57 86.18
N LYS A 55 20.93 11.44 86.06
CA LYS A 55 20.23 11.24 84.78
C LYS A 55 20.47 12.40 83.82
N TYR A 56 20.40 13.64 84.30
CA TYR A 56 20.69 14.83 83.50
C TYR A 56 22.13 14.81 82.96
N LYS A 57 23.11 14.46 83.81
CA LYS A 57 24.53 14.37 83.41
C LYS A 57 24.76 13.28 82.35
N ILE A 58 24.13 12.11 82.51
CA ILE A 58 24.18 11.02 81.53
C ILE A 58 23.53 11.45 80.22
N PHE A 59 22.37 12.11 80.27
CA PHE A 59 21.66 12.63 79.11
C PHE A 59 22.53 13.64 78.33
N VAL A 60 23.13 14.62 79.01
CA VAL A 60 24.03 15.60 78.38
C VAL A 60 25.25 14.93 77.76
N ASN A 61 25.81 13.90 78.41
CA ASN A 61 26.95 13.16 77.85
C ASN A 61 26.56 12.35 76.61
N ASN A 62 25.36 11.78 76.59
CA ASN A 62 24.81 11.09 75.42
C ASN A 62 24.53 12.05 74.27
N LEU A 63 24.02 13.26 74.55
CA LEU A 63 23.86 14.30 73.54
C LEU A 63 25.19 14.68 72.88
N LYS A 64 26.25 14.89 73.68
CA LYS A 64 27.59 15.18 73.13
C LYS A 64 28.15 14.05 72.26
N LYS A 65 27.92 12.79 72.64
CA LYS A 65 28.32 11.63 71.82
C LYS A 65 27.54 11.56 70.51
N ALA A 66 26.24 11.83 70.55
CA ALA A 66 25.36 11.86 69.36
C ALA A 66 25.73 13.00 68.41
N GLU A 67 26.07 14.18 68.94
CA GLU A 67 26.52 15.33 68.16
C GLU A 67 27.84 15.04 67.42
N ASN A 68 28.82 14.44 68.11
CA ASN A 68 30.09 14.05 67.50
C ASN A 68 29.94 12.96 66.43
N THR A 69 29.02 12.02 66.60
CA THR A 69 28.72 11.00 65.57
C THR A 69 27.98 11.60 64.38
N TYR A 70 27.07 12.54 64.61
CA TYR A 70 26.38 13.28 63.55
C TYR A 70 27.35 14.13 62.72
N GLU A 71 28.27 14.87 63.35
CA GLU A 71 29.33 15.64 62.68
C GLU A 71 30.24 14.74 61.81
N ALA A 72 30.64 13.57 62.32
CA ALA A 72 31.45 12.60 61.58
C ALA A 72 30.70 12.01 60.37
N LEU A 73 29.43 11.64 60.54
CA LEU A 73 28.57 11.11 59.47
C LEU A 73 28.29 12.18 58.40
N LYS A 74 28.11 13.45 58.79
CA LYS A 74 27.93 14.57 57.88
C LYS A 74 29.15 14.79 56.97
N LYS A 75 30.37 14.66 57.52
CA LYS A 75 31.62 14.74 56.73
C LYS A 75 31.78 13.58 55.74
N LEU A 76 31.43 12.35 56.13
CA LEU A 76 31.47 11.19 55.24
C LEU A 76 30.45 11.28 54.10
N ASN A 77 29.24 11.78 54.37
CA ASN A 77 28.17 11.88 53.39
C ASN A 77 28.39 13.01 52.35
N GLN A 78 29.13 14.07 52.71
CA GLN A 78 29.50 15.15 51.78
C GLN A 78 30.58 14.76 50.76
N VAL A 79 31.52 13.87 51.13
CA VAL A 79 32.62 13.44 50.24
C VAL A 79 32.19 12.31 49.30
N SER A 80 31.39 11.35 49.80
CA SER A 80 30.95 10.17 49.02
C SER A 80 29.95 10.53 47.91
N ASN A 81 28.99 11.41 48.19
CA ASN A 81 27.95 11.78 47.22
C ASN A 81 28.45 12.67 46.08
N ASN A 82 29.60 13.35 46.20
CA ASN A 82 30.05 14.26 45.15
C ASN A 82 30.89 13.57 44.06
N ILE A 83 31.64 12.51 44.38
CA ILE A 83 32.57 11.89 43.42
C ILE A 83 31.90 10.76 42.64
N PHE A 84 31.12 9.92 43.32
CA PHE A 84 30.41 8.80 42.68
C PHE A 84 29.30 9.30 41.74
N PHE A 85 28.49 10.25 42.21
CA PHE A 85 27.38 10.81 41.45
C PHE A 85 27.87 11.68 40.26
N ARG A 86 28.98 12.42 40.39
CA ARG A 86 29.57 13.15 39.25
C ARG A 86 30.07 12.22 38.15
N ARG A 87 30.73 11.10 38.49
CA ARG A 87 31.17 10.11 37.48
C ARG A 87 29.99 9.38 36.84
N LEU A 88 28.96 9.02 37.62
CA LEU A 88 27.76 8.35 37.12
C LEU A 88 26.95 9.26 36.17
N ILE A 89 26.79 10.55 36.50
CA ILE A 89 26.14 11.54 35.63
C ILE A 89 26.97 11.77 34.37
N GLN A 90 28.31 11.82 34.45
CA GLN A 90 29.17 12.01 33.27
C GLN A 90 29.08 10.85 32.27
N TYR A 91 29.13 9.59 32.71
CA TYR A 91 29.00 8.45 31.79
C TYR A 91 27.59 8.29 31.21
N SER A 92 26.55 8.49 32.01
CA SER A 92 25.16 8.43 31.54
C SER A 92 24.81 9.56 30.58
N SER A 93 25.30 10.79 30.83
CA SER A 93 25.10 11.92 29.92
C SER A 93 25.82 11.73 28.59
N VAL A 94 27.07 11.25 28.58
CA VAL A 94 27.79 10.98 27.33
C VAL A 94 27.10 9.86 26.51
N ALA A 95 26.63 8.80 27.16
CA ALA A 95 25.89 7.74 26.48
C ALA A 95 24.55 8.24 25.92
N ALA A 96 23.79 9.02 26.70
CA ALA A 96 22.52 9.59 26.27
C ALA A 96 22.70 10.58 25.11
N VAL A 97 23.69 11.47 25.19
CA VAL A 97 24.00 12.43 24.11
C VAL A 97 24.43 11.69 22.84
N SER A 98 25.18 10.59 22.96
CA SER A 98 25.60 9.79 21.80
C SER A 98 24.42 9.06 21.15
N ILE A 99 23.51 8.48 21.95
CA ILE A 99 22.29 7.83 21.44
C ILE A 99 21.37 8.86 20.78
N ILE A 100 21.19 10.04 21.40
CA ILE A 100 20.39 11.13 20.83
C ILE A 100 21.05 11.65 19.55
N ALA A 101 22.37 11.78 19.48
CA ALA A 101 23.07 12.21 18.27
C ALA A 101 22.93 11.19 17.14
N VAL A 102 23.03 9.89 17.43
CA VAL A 102 22.84 8.82 16.45
C VAL A 102 21.39 8.74 16.00
N LEU A 103 20.42 8.80 16.93
CA LEU A 103 18.99 8.82 16.61
C LEU A 103 18.59 10.07 15.85
N THR A 104 19.11 11.26 16.21
CA THR A 104 18.84 12.49 15.46
C THR A 104 19.50 12.46 14.09
N THR A 105 20.70 11.88 13.95
CA THR A 105 21.34 11.70 12.65
C THR A 105 20.57 10.71 11.77
N LEU A 106 20.14 9.56 12.31
CA LEU A 106 19.28 8.59 11.62
C LEU A 106 17.91 9.17 11.27
N TYR A 107 17.32 9.94 12.18
CA TYR A 107 16.06 10.62 11.96
C TYR A 107 16.20 11.72 10.91
N LEU A 108 17.25 12.56 10.95
CA LEU A 108 17.50 13.61 9.95
C LEU A 108 17.82 13.01 8.59
N THR A 109 18.73 12.02 8.50
CA THR A 109 19.09 11.39 7.23
C THR A 109 17.97 10.53 6.63
N GLY A 110 17.20 9.82 7.47
CA GLY A 110 16.04 9.03 7.05
C GLY A 110 14.80 9.86 6.71
N TRP A 111 14.50 10.91 7.50
CA TRP A 111 13.31 11.75 7.30
C TRP A 111 13.48 12.75 6.17
N PHE A 112 14.69 13.29 5.96
CA PHE A 112 14.94 14.27 4.89
C PHE A 112 14.98 13.61 3.50
N ASN A 113 15.52 12.39 3.37
CA ASN A 113 15.52 11.66 2.10
C ASN A 113 14.13 11.08 1.74
N TYR A 114 13.33 10.67 2.73
CA TYR A 114 12.00 10.09 2.49
C TYR A 114 10.94 11.14 2.16
N THR A 115 10.95 12.29 2.84
CA THR A 115 9.93 13.34 2.62
C THR A 115 10.13 14.10 1.30
N HIS A 116 11.36 14.19 0.77
CA HIS A 116 11.62 14.80 -0.53
C HIS A 116 11.18 13.90 -1.70
N GLN A 117 11.43 12.58 -1.60
CA GLN A 117 10.99 11.62 -2.62
C GLN A 117 9.46 11.47 -2.65
N ILE A 118 8.77 11.45 -1.51
CA ILE A 118 7.29 11.35 -1.48
C ILE A 118 6.62 12.61 -2.02
N LYS A 119 7.15 13.80 -1.74
CA LYS A 119 6.57 15.05 -2.30
C LYS A 119 6.77 15.10 -3.81
N ALA A 120 7.93 14.71 -4.33
CA ALA A 120 8.18 14.61 -5.75
C ALA A 120 7.30 13.54 -6.42
N TYR A 121 7.15 12.35 -5.82
CA TYR A 121 6.28 11.29 -6.32
C TYR A 121 4.80 11.68 -6.29
N LYS A 122 4.35 12.35 -5.23
CA LYS A 122 2.97 12.82 -5.08
C LYS A 122 2.66 13.96 -6.04
N GLN A 123 3.61 14.88 -6.26
CA GLN A 123 3.49 15.92 -7.27
C GLN A 123 3.52 15.33 -8.69
N LEU A 124 4.38 14.35 -8.96
CA LEU A 124 4.42 13.66 -10.24
C LEU A 124 3.14 12.85 -10.49
N SER A 125 2.66 12.10 -9.51
CA SER A 125 1.38 11.36 -9.58
C SER A 125 0.20 12.32 -9.74
N ASN A 126 0.18 13.45 -9.03
CA ASN A 126 -0.86 14.45 -9.19
C ASN A 126 -0.80 15.13 -10.56
N SER A 127 0.40 15.40 -11.08
CA SER A 127 0.58 15.94 -12.43
C SER A 127 0.21 14.92 -13.50
N ILE A 128 0.56 13.64 -13.36
CA ILE A 128 0.17 12.55 -14.26
C ILE A 128 -1.35 12.36 -14.23
N THR A 129 -1.98 12.34 -13.06
CA THR A 129 -3.44 12.22 -12.95
C THR A 129 -4.16 13.47 -13.46
N THR A 130 -3.57 14.67 -13.31
CA THR A 130 -4.11 15.92 -13.89
C THR A 130 -3.95 15.93 -15.40
N ILE A 131 -2.81 15.49 -15.94
CA ILE A 131 -2.58 15.34 -17.39
C ILE A 131 -3.53 14.28 -17.95
N SER A 132 -3.69 13.12 -17.30
CA SER A 132 -4.62 12.07 -17.71
C SER A 132 -6.08 12.54 -17.66
N LYS A 133 -6.49 13.25 -16.60
CA LYS A 133 -7.83 13.85 -16.51
C LYS A 133 -8.05 14.96 -17.53
N ASN A 134 -7.05 15.80 -17.78
CA ASN A 134 -7.11 16.85 -18.79
C ASN A 134 -7.09 16.27 -20.20
N GLN A 135 -6.38 15.17 -20.44
CA GLN A 135 -6.46 14.43 -21.69
C GLN A 135 -7.84 13.80 -21.84
N LYS A 136 -8.38 13.14 -20.81
CA LYS A 136 -9.74 12.58 -20.83
C LYS A 136 -10.81 13.65 -21.01
N SER A 137 -10.67 14.82 -20.41
CA SER A 137 -11.58 15.94 -20.60
C SER A 137 -11.40 16.59 -21.97
N LEU A 138 -10.18 16.69 -22.50
CA LEU A 138 -9.91 17.12 -23.88
C LEU A 138 -10.47 16.12 -24.88
N TRP A 139 -10.34 14.81 -24.65
CA TRP A 139 -11.03 13.77 -25.42
C TRP A 139 -12.53 14.02 -25.36
N ASN A 140 -13.12 14.10 -24.17
CA ASN A 140 -14.54 14.38 -24.03
C ASN A 140 -14.94 15.71 -24.68
N THR A 141 -14.11 16.75 -24.70
CA THR A 141 -14.45 18.06 -25.28
C THR A 141 -14.24 18.11 -26.79
N LEU A 142 -13.25 17.41 -27.32
CA LEU A 142 -13.00 17.25 -28.76
C LEU A 142 -14.02 16.33 -29.42
N PHE A 143 -14.72 15.49 -28.65
CA PHE A 143 -15.68 14.50 -29.11
C PHE A 143 -17.10 14.66 -28.55
N ASN A 144 -17.37 15.54 -27.56
CA ASN A 144 -18.72 15.98 -27.13
C ASN A 144 -19.15 17.26 -27.86
N SER A 145 -19.26 17.21 -29.17
CA SER A 145 -20.15 18.12 -29.89
C SER A 145 -21.39 17.34 -30.27
N ASN A 146 -22.48 17.42 -29.49
CA ASN A 146 -23.91 17.06 -29.75
C ASN A 146 -24.28 16.08 -30.91
N GLU A 147 -23.38 15.20 -31.33
CA GLU A 147 -23.59 14.10 -32.25
C GLU A 147 -23.84 12.88 -31.39
N ILE A 148 -24.89 12.13 -31.70
CA ILE A 148 -25.18 10.81 -31.16
C ILE A 148 -23.85 10.05 -31.00
N THR A 149 -23.50 9.66 -29.77
CA THR A 149 -22.22 9.02 -29.48
C THR A 149 -22.22 7.60 -30.04
N TYR A 150 -21.88 7.48 -31.32
CA TYR A 150 -21.70 6.18 -31.93
C TYR A 150 -20.47 5.52 -31.31
N LEU A 151 -20.65 4.39 -30.63
CA LEU A 151 -19.53 3.51 -30.34
C LEU A 151 -19.02 3.00 -31.69
N ARG A 152 -17.79 3.37 -32.03
CA ARG A 152 -17.18 3.07 -33.33
C ARG A 152 -16.03 2.08 -33.16
N GLY A 153 -15.90 1.20 -34.13
CA GLY A 153 -14.84 0.21 -34.14
C GLY A 153 -14.52 -0.27 -35.55
N THR A 154 -13.62 -1.24 -35.61
CA THR A 154 -13.21 -1.91 -36.83
C THR A 154 -13.61 -3.38 -36.78
N ALA A 155 -14.06 -3.89 -37.91
CA ALA A 155 -14.20 -5.32 -38.17
C ALA A 155 -13.41 -5.69 -39.43
N PHE A 156 -13.10 -6.96 -39.58
CA PHE A 156 -12.56 -7.48 -40.84
C PHE A 156 -13.25 -8.79 -41.24
N ALA A 157 -13.26 -9.06 -42.54
CA ALA A 157 -13.88 -10.26 -43.10
C ALA A 157 -13.15 -11.52 -42.66
N LEU A 158 -13.88 -12.43 -42.05
CA LEU A 158 -13.43 -13.78 -41.75
C LEU A 158 -13.80 -14.78 -42.85
N SER A 159 -14.93 -14.54 -43.54
CA SER A 159 -15.43 -15.42 -44.61
C SER A 159 -16.12 -14.64 -45.72
N ASP A 160 -16.14 -15.21 -46.92
CA ASP A 160 -16.90 -14.70 -48.05
C ASP A 160 -18.42 -14.72 -47.86
N LYS A 161 -18.91 -15.46 -46.86
CA LYS A 161 -20.31 -15.50 -46.44
C LYS A 161 -20.73 -14.32 -45.54
N GLY A 162 -19.85 -13.35 -45.31
CA GLY A 162 -20.16 -12.16 -44.51
C GLY A 162 -20.04 -12.38 -43.01
N TYR A 163 -19.15 -13.27 -42.59
CA TYR A 163 -18.70 -13.33 -41.19
C TYR A 163 -17.58 -12.32 -40.99
N LEU A 164 -17.67 -11.54 -39.93
CA LEU A 164 -16.70 -10.52 -39.57
C LEU A 164 -16.17 -10.76 -38.16
N ILE A 165 -14.90 -10.46 -37.91
CA ILE A 165 -14.33 -10.43 -36.55
C ILE A 165 -14.18 -8.99 -36.07
N THR A 166 -14.45 -8.76 -34.80
CA THR A 166 -14.19 -7.50 -34.09
C THR A 166 -13.88 -7.72 -32.61
N SER A 167 -13.78 -6.65 -31.83
CA SER A 167 -13.65 -6.70 -30.38
C SER A 167 -14.98 -6.88 -29.65
N SER A 168 -15.01 -7.74 -28.65
CA SER A 168 -16.21 -8.05 -27.84
C SER A 168 -16.75 -6.83 -27.11
N HIS A 169 -15.89 -6.00 -26.50
CA HIS A 169 -16.31 -4.81 -25.74
C HIS A 169 -17.04 -3.77 -26.59
N LEU A 170 -16.90 -3.83 -27.92
CA LEU A 170 -17.68 -2.98 -28.81
C LEU A 170 -19.13 -3.43 -28.86
N VAL A 171 -19.39 -4.74 -28.86
CA VAL A 171 -20.71 -5.29 -29.22
C VAL A 171 -21.47 -5.92 -28.05
N SER A 172 -20.86 -6.03 -26.87
CA SER A 172 -21.38 -6.81 -25.74
C SER A 172 -22.77 -6.40 -25.23
N ASP A 173 -23.15 -5.14 -25.39
CA ASP A 173 -24.42 -4.61 -24.89
C ASP A 173 -25.54 -4.57 -25.96
N TYR A 174 -25.30 -5.12 -27.16
CA TYR A 174 -26.17 -4.93 -28.32
C TYR A 174 -26.47 -6.24 -29.04
N ASP A 175 -27.72 -6.45 -29.48
CA ASP A 175 -28.11 -7.67 -30.22
C ASP A 175 -27.72 -7.62 -31.71
N SER A 176 -27.58 -6.42 -32.26
CA SER A 176 -27.20 -6.18 -33.65
C SER A 176 -26.44 -4.88 -33.79
N VAL A 177 -25.55 -4.83 -34.77
CA VAL A 177 -24.70 -3.67 -35.05
C VAL A 177 -24.75 -3.30 -36.52
N LEU A 178 -24.47 -2.04 -36.84
CA LEU A 178 -24.34 -1.60 -38.22
C LEU A 178 -22.88 -1.69 -38.67
N VAL A 179 -22.67 -2.29 -39.83
CA VAL A 179 -21.35 -2.42 -40.45
C VAL A 179 -21.32 -1.73 -41.81
N THR A 180 -20.26 -0.97 -42.08
CA THR A 180 -20.06 -0.23 -43.32
C THR A 180 -18.76 -0.67 -43.98
N ASN A 181 -18.77 -1.01 -45.26
CA ASN A 181 -17.54 -1.44 -45.95
C ASN A 181 -16.60 -0.25 -46.20
N ALA A 182 -15.28 -0.43 -46.01
CA ALA A 182 -14.30 0.62 -46.28
C ALA A 182 -14.17 1.00 -47.77
N ALA A 183 -14.44 0.07 -48.69
CA ALA A 183 -14.42 0.34 -50.13
C ALA A 183 -15.69 1.05 -50.61
N ASP A 184 -16.80 0.95 -49.88
CA ASP A 184 -18.04 1.64 -50.19
C ASP A 184 -18.75 2.09 -48.91
N SER A 185 -18.51 3.35 -48.54
CA SER A 185 -19.08 3.96 -47.34
C SER A 185 -20.57 4.32 -47.47
N SER A 186 -21.16 4.16 -48.66
CA SER A 186 -22.59 4.44 -48.88
C SER A 186 -23.49 3.29 -48.44
N ILE A 187 -22.93 2.07 -48.33
CA ILE A 187 -23.68 0.87 -48.02
C ILE A 187 -23.44 0.44 -46.58
N ARG A 188 -24.53 0.38 -45.82
CA ARG A 188 -24.55 -0.09 -44.43
C ARG A 188 -25.35 -1.39 -44.38
N PHE A 189 -24.88 -2.33 -43.57
CA PHE A 189 -25.55 -3.59 -43.35
C PHE A 189 -25.77 -3.85 -41.86
N HIS A 190 -26.88 -4.49 -41.52
CA HIS A 190 -27.07 -5.04 -40.18
C HIS A 190 -26.30 -6.35 -40.05
N ALA A 191 -25.58 -6.47 -38.94
CA ALA A 191 -24.91 -7.69 -38.55
C ALA A 191 -25.38 -8.14 -37.16
N LYS A 192 -25.63 -9.44 -37.01
CA LYS A 192 -25.94 -10.07 -35.74
C LYS A 192 -24.69 -10.67 -35.12
N ILE A 193 -24.64 -10.72 -33.80
CA ILE A 193 -23.58 -11.40 -33.08
C ILE A 193 -23.83 -12.91 -33.16
N VAL A 194 -22.86 -13.66 -33.67
CA VAL A 194 -22.90 -15.13 -33.74
C VAL A 194 -22.19 -15.73 -32.53
N LEU A 195 -21.08 -15.14 -32.14
CA LEU A 195 -20.28 -15.58 -31.00
C LEU A 195 -19.68 -14.35 -30.32
N ASN A 196 -19.74 -14.33 -28.99
CA ASN A 196 -19.14 -13.28 -28.18
C ASN A 196 -18.23 -13.91 -27.11
N ASP A 197 -16.93 -13.71 -27.24
CA ASP A 197 -15.91 -14.15 -26.29
C ASP A 197 -15.41 -12.93 -25.49
N ILE A 198 -16.01 -12.76 -24.31
CA ILE A 198 -15.73 -11.64 -23.40
C ILE A 198 -14.35 -11.79 -22.76
N GLU A 199 -13.86 -13.02 -22.59
CA GLU A 199 -12.58 -13.31 -21.93
C GLU A 199 -11.42 -12.81 -22.79
N HIS A 200 -11.44 -13.13 -24.08
CA HIS A 200 -10.41 -12.73 -25.03
C HIS A 200 -10.70 -11.42 -25.76
N ASP A 201 -11.82 -10.76 -25.43
CA ASP A 201 -12.27 -9.53 -26.10
C ASP A 201 -12.49 -9.69 -27.62
N ILE A 202 -13.01 -10.83 -28.08
CA ILE A 202 -13.28 -11.13 -29.50
C ILE A 202 -14.77 -11.40 -29.72
N ALA A 203 -15.32 -10.85 -30.80
CA ALA A 203 -16.66 -11.18 -31.26
C ALA A 203 -16.67 -11.51 -32.75
N VAL A 204 -17.56 -12.44 -33.13
CA VAL A 204 -17.85 -12.77 -34.52
C VAL A 204 -19.26 -12.35 -34.87
N LEU A 205 -19.36 -11.57 -35.94
CA LEU A 205 -20.60 -11.01 -36.47
C LEU A 205 -20.96 -11.68 -37.78
N LYS A 206 -22.26 -11.75 -38.09
CA LYS A 206 -22.79 -12.19 -39.39
C LYS A 206 -23.68 -11.13 -39.98
N ILE A 207 -23.36 -10.68 -41.20
CA ILE A 207 -24.24 -9.81 -41.97
C ILE A 207 -25.51 -10.57 -42.35
N THR A 208 -26.67 -10.01 -41.99
CA THR A 208 -27.99 -10.64 -42.19
C THR A 208 -28.84 -10.01 -43.28
N ASP A 209 -28.46 -8.83 -43.78
CA ASP A 209 -29.25 -8.12 -44.79
C ASP A 209 -29.28 -8.86 -46.12
N SER A 210 -30.47 -9.05 -46.68
CA SER A 210 -30.68 -9.80 -47.93
C SER A 210 -30.04 -9.13 -49.16
N ALA A 211 -29.78 -7.82 -49.08
CA ALA A 211 -29.10 -7.05 -50.14
C ALA A 211 -27.58 -7.26 -50.14
N PHE A 212 -27.03 -7.91 -49.11
CA PHE A 212 -25.61 -8.21 -49.04
C PHE A 212 -25.22 -9.27 -50.07
N ALA A 213 -24.47 -8.87 -51.09
CA ALA A 213 -23.77 -9.81 -51.94
C ALA A 213 -22.58 -10.40 -51.17
N ASN A 214 -22.31 -11.70 -51.35
CA ASN A 214 -21.15 -12.36 -50.75
C ASN A 214 -19.87 -11.54 -51.00
N ILE A 215 -18.98 -11.52 -50.02
CA ILE A 215 -17.68 -10.88 -50.18
C ILE A 215 -16.93 -11.63 -51.28
N GLN A 216 -16.14 -10.91 -52.07
CA GLN A 216 -15.18 -11.55 -52.96
C GLN A 216 -14.21 -12.43 -52.16
N ARG A 217 -13.43 -13.25 -52.86
CA ARG A 217 -12.46 -14.14 -52.23
C ARG A 217 -11.49 -13.34 -51.33
N ILE A 218 -11.39 -13.71 -50.06
CA ILE A 218 -10.51 -13.03 -49.09
C ILE A 218 -9.03 -13.18 -49.52
N PRO A 219 -8.24 -12.09 -49.49
CA PRO A 219 -6.86 -12.09 -50.00
C PRO A 219 -5.79 -12.58 -49.02
N TYR A 220 -6.13 -12.63 -47.73
CA TYR A 220 -5.22 -12.96 -46.64
C TYR A 220 -5.63 -14.26 -45.96
N ILE A 221 -4.75 -14.73 -45.07
CA ILE A 221 -5.00 -15.85 -44.16
C ILE A 221 -4.76 -15.41 -42.72
N ILE A 222 -5.28 -16.17 -41.76
CA ILE A 222 -4.92 -16.05 -40.35
C ILE A 222 -3.81 -17.05 -40.06
N ASN A 223 -2.69 -16.57 -39.50
CA ASN A 223 -1.55 -17.40 -39.12
C ASN A 223 -1.61 -17.69 -37.61
N PHE A 224 -2.24 -18.81 -37.27
CA PHE A 224 -2.40 -19.29 -35.89
C PHE A 224 -1.09 -19.70 -35.21
N ASN A 225 -0.01 -19.91 -35.96
CA ASN A 225 1.27 -20.41 -35.43
C ASN A 225 2.39 -19.39 -35.63
N TYR A 226 2.06 -18.09 -35.74
CA TYR A 226 3.07 -17.07 -35.98
C TYR A 226 3.95 -16.91 -34.74
N PRO A 227 5.28 -17.09 -34.85
CA PRO A 227 6.19 -16.85 -33.73
C PRO A 227 6.17 -15.35 -33.42
N THR A 228 5.61 -15.01 -32.26
CA THR A 228 5.65 -13.64 -31.75
C THR A 228 7.09 -13.35 -31.35
N GLU A 229 7.82 -12.57 -32.14
CA GLU A 229 9.20 -12.15 -31.85
C GLU A 229 9.28 -10.63 -31.73
N LEU A 230 10.05 -10.13 -30.76
CA LEU A 230 10.26 -8.69 -30.58
C LEU A 230 10.94 -8.08 -31.81
N GLY A 231 10.46 -6.91 -32.21
CA GLY A 231 10.98 -6.22 -33.38
C GLY A 231 10.40 -6.71 -34.71
N ASN A 232 9.59 -7.78 -34.74
CA ASN A 232 8.88 -8.17 -35.96
C ASN A 232 7.99 -7.02 -36.43
N TYR A 233 8.23 -6.57 -37.67
CA TYR A 233 7.48 -5.49 -38.29
C TYR A 233 6.06 -5.92 -38.62
N VAL A 234 5.11 -5.11 -38.17
CA VAL A 234 3.68 -5.35 -38.33
C VAL A 234 2.98 -4.10 -38.80
N TYR A 235 1.80 -4.28 -39.39
CA TYR A 235 0.92 -3.17 -39.75
C TYR A 235 -0.53 -3.50 -39.46
N SER A 236 -1.36 -2.48 -39.32
CA SER A 236 -2.79 -2.61 -39.09
C SER A 236 -3.57 -1.64 -39.97
N LEU A 237 -4.80 -2.02 -40.29
CA LEU A 237 -5.76 -1.21 -41.04
C LEU A 237 -7.02 -1.12 -40.21
N GLY A 238 -7.33 0.08 -39.74
CA GLY A 238 -8.43 0.33 -38.82
C GLY A 238 -9.14 1.63 -39.13
N PHE A 239 -10.37 1.78 -38.65
CA PHE A 239 -11.10 3.03 -38.73
C PHE A 239 -10.73 3.95 -37.58
N SER A 240 -10.22 5.13 -37.90
CA SER A 240 -10.16 6.24 -36.95
C SER A 240 -11.20 7.27 -37.36
N LYS A 241 -12.22 7.46 -36.51
CA LYS A 241 -13.41 8.26 -36.82
C LYS A 241 -14.18 7.70 -38.03
N ASN A 242 -14.06 8.32 -39.20
CA ASN A 242 -14.81 7.98 -40.42
C ASN A 242 -13.93 7.46 -41.56
N SER A 243 -12.61 7.41 -41.36
CA SER A 243 -11.66 7.05 -42.41
C SER A 243 -10.80 5.86 -41.98
N ILE A 244 -10.45 5.03 -42.95
CA ILE A 244 -9.44 4.00 -42.75
C ILE A 244 -8.07 4.66 -42.55
N VAL A 245 -7.35 4.19 -41.55
CA VAL A 245 -6.02 4.64 -41.17
C VAL A 245 -5.08 3.45 -41.21
N PHE A 246 -3.93 3.66 -41.83
CA PHE A 246 -2.83 2.73 -41.84
C PHE A 246 -1.93 3.01 -40.62
N GLY A 247 -1.65 1.98 -39.84
CA GLY A 247 -0.67 2.02 -38.76
C GLY A 247 0.44 1.00 -39.01
N GLU A 248 1.68 1.37 -38.77
CA GLU A 248 2.84 0.50 -38.90
C GLU A 248 3.74 0.63 -37.67
N GLY A 249 4.39 -0.48 -37.31
CA GLY A 249 5.25 -0.56 -36.15
C GLY A 249 5.84 -1.97 -36.02
N SER A 250 6.04 -2.38 -34.79
CA SER A 250 6.66 -3.65 -34.43
C SER A 250 6.04 -4.23 -33.15
N ILE A 251 6.25 -5.53 -32.96
CA ILE A 251 5.96 -6.19 -31.68
C ILE A 251 6.96 -5.68 -30.64
N SER A 252 6.43 -5.08 -29.57
CA SER A 252 7.21 -4.39 -28.52
C SER A 252 7.33 -5.19 -27.22
N SER A 253 6.39 -6.10 -26.97
CA SER A 253 6.42 -7.04 -25.85
C SER A 253 5.70 -8.34 -26.24
N PHE A 254 6.12 -9.48 -25.66
CA PHE A 254 5.47 -10.79 -25.88
C PHE A 254 4.13 -10.94 -25.14
N THR A 255 3.92 -10.11 -24.13
CA THR A 255 2.72 -10.04 -23.30
C THR A 255 2.00 -8.72 -23.50
N GLY A 256 0.70 -8.73 -23.26
CA GLY A 256 -0.10 -7.52 -23.23
C GLY A 256 -0.19 -6.89 -21.85
N TYR A 257 -1.28 -6.16 -21.66
CA TYR A 257 -1.57 -5.45 -20.42
C TYR A 257 -1.62 -6.41 -19.22
N ASN A 258 -1.02 -6.04 -18.08
CA ASN A 258 -0.93 -6.87 -16.88
C ASN A 258 -0.37 -8.29 -17.13
N GLU A 259 0.66 -8.41 -17.98
CA GLU A 259 1.34 -9.68 -18.29
C GLU A 259 0.44 -10.73 -18.97
N ASP A 260 -0.67 -10.31 -19.60
CA ASP A 260 -1.54 -11.20 -20.37
C ASP A 260 -0.75 -11.91 -21.49
N THR A 261 -0.69 -13.23 -21.42
CA THR A 261 0.03 -14.07 -22.38
C THR A 261 -0.74 -14.29 -23.68
N ASN A 262 -2.05 -14.01 -23.71
CA ASN A 262 -2.89 -14.17 -24.89
C ASN A 262 -2.82 -12.97 -25.83
N SER A 263 -2.13 -11.91 -25.43
CA SER A 263 -1.91 -10.71 -26.22
C SER A 263 -0.44 -10.32 -26.28
N PHE A 264 -0.09 -9.40 -27.18
CA PHE A 264 1.22 -8.81 -27.30
C PHE A 264 1.12 -7.29 -27.46
N GLN A 265 2.17 -6.58 -27.06
CA GLN A 265 2.23 -5.12 -27.19
C GLN A 265 2.78 -4.72 -28.56
N LEU A 266 2.25 -3.63 -29.10
CA LEU A 266 2.58 -3.05 -30.40
C LEU A 266 3.11 -1.62 -30.25
N SER A 267 4.05 -1.26 -31.12
CA SER A 267 4.48 0.14 -31.31
C SER A 267 3.66 0.89 -32.36
N ILE A 268 2.52 0.32 -32.78
CA ILE A 268 1.57 0.98 -33.69
C ILE A 268 0.76 2.01 -32.88
N PRO A 269 0.63 3.28 -33.32
CA PRO A 269 -0.26 4.23 -32.69
C PRO A 269 -1.72 3.76 -32.76
N THR A 270 -2.37 3.59 -31.61
CA THR A 270 -3.79 3.28 -31.53
C THR A 270 -4.60 4.56 -31.34
N ASN A 271 -5.70 4.68 -32.06
CA ASN A 271 -6.69 5.74 -31.87
C ASN A 271 -8.06 5.07 -31.60
N PRO A 272 -9.01 5.78 -30.97
CA PRO A 272 -10.37 5.28 -30.85
C PRO A 272 -10.96 4.93 -32.22
N GLY A 273 -11.59 3.75 -32.29
CA GLY A 273 -12.08 3.13 -33.51
C GLY A 273 -11.18 2.01 -34.05
N ASN A 274 -9.90 1.96 -33.66
CA ASN A 274 -9.00 0.87 -34.09
C ASN A 274 -9.26 -0.46 -33.37
N SER A 275 -10.09 -0.50 -32.31
CA SER A 275 -10.53 -1.75 -31.69
C SER A 275 -11.11 -2.71 -32.73
N GLY A 276 -10.63 -3.94 -32.76
CA GLY A 276 -11.03 -4.97 -33.71
C GLY A 276 -10.29 -4.93 -35.05
N SER A 277 -9.30 -4.05 -35.21
CA SER A 277 -8.48 -4.00 -36.43
C SER A 277 -7.57 -5.23 -36.55
N PRO A 278 -7.46 -5.85 -37.74
CA PRO A 278 -6.51 -6.92 -37.97
C PRO A 278 -5.07 -6.38 -37.90
N VAL A 279 -4.18 -7.17 -37.32
CA VAL A 279 -2.72 -6.95 -37.30
C VAL A 279 -2.08 -7.92 -38.26
N PHE A 280 -1.39 -7.39 -39.26
CA PHE A 280 -0.73 -8.14 -40.32
C PHE A 280 0.79 -8.17 -40.12
N ASN A 281 1.39 -9.31 -40.46
CA ASN A 281 2.84 -9.39 -40.70
C ASN A 281 3.19 -8.88 -42.11
N GLN A 282 4.49 -8.83 -42.44
CA GLN A 282 4.97 -8.38 -43.76
C GLN A 282 4.48 -9.24 -44.95
N ALA A 283 4.05 -10.47 -44.70
CA ALA A 283 3.47 -11.36 -45.71
C ALA A 283 1.97 -11.11 -45.93
N GLY A 284 1.33 -10.17 -45.21
CA GLY A 284 -0.11 -9.92 -45.29
C GLY A 284 -0.93 -11.03 -44.63
N GLU A 285 -0.35 -11.75 -43.67
CA GLU A 285 -1.05 -12.74 -42.85
C GLU A 285 -1.48 -12.06 -41.55
N ILE A 286 -2.71 -12.33 -41.10
CA ILE A 286 -3.22 -11.84 -39.82
C ILE A 286 -2.56 -12.64 -38.70
N ILE A 287 -1.95 -11.94 -37.74
CA ILE A 287 -1.25 -12.53 -36.59
C ILE A 287 -1.87 -12.09 -35.25
N GLY A 288 -2.82 -11.17 -35.29
CA GLY A 288 -3.56 -10.73 -34.11
C GLY A 288 -4.61 -9.69 -34.42
N ILE A 289 -5.29 -9.21 -33.39
CA ILE A 289 -6.39 -8.25 -33.48
C ILE A 289 -6.21 -7.18 -32.42
N VAL A 290 -6.24 -5.90 -32.82
CA VAL A 290 -6.07 -4.77 -31.89
C VAL A 290 -7.18 -4.77 -30.83
N CYS A 291 -6.77 -4.75 -29.56
CA CYS A 291 -7.65 -4.63 -28.40
C CYS A 291 -7.58 -3.19 -27.87
N GLY A 292 -8.66 -2.42 -28.02
CA GLY A 292 -8.69 -1.03 -27.51
C GLY A 292 -9.07 -0.89 -26.04
N LYS A 293 -9.51 -1.97 -25.36
CA LYS A 293 -9.97 -1.95 -23.96
C LYS A 293 -8.94 -1.37 -22.98
N ASN A 294 -7.65 -1.59 -23.26
CA ASN A 294 -6.56 -1.21 -22.36
C ASN A 294 -5.78 0.03 -22.83
N PHE A 295 -6.10 0.58 -24.02
CA PHE A 295 -5.41 1.74 -24.58
C PHE A 295 -5.51 2.98 -23.67
N GLU A 296 -6.67 3.19 -23.03
CA GLU A 296 -6.91 4.33 -22.14
C GLU A 296 -6.04 4.33 -20.87
N LYS A 297 -5.48 3.18 -20.48
CA LYS A 297 -4.82 3.01 -19.18
C LYS A 297 -3.31 3.28 -19.24
N GLU A 298 -2.63 2.83 -20.29
CA GLU A 298 -1.16 2.90 -20.38
C GLU A 298 -0.65 3.63 -21.63
N GLY A 299 -1.53 4.08 -22.52
CA GLY A 299 -1.14 4.72 -23.79
C GLY A 299 -0.40 3.78 -24.75
N SER A 300 -0.43 2.47 -24.47
CA SER A 300 0.17 1.41 -25.27
C SER A 300 -0.88 0.64 -26.05
N SER A 301 -0.49 0.14 -27.21
CA SER A 301 -1.34 -0.64 -28.10
C SER A 301 -1.13 -2.13 -27.85
N TYR A 302 -2.21 -2.89 -27.76
CA TYR A 302 -2.15 -4.34 -27.58
C TYR A 302 -2.95 -5.04 -28.66
N ALA A 303 -2.56 -6.27 -28.98
CA ALA A 303 -3.32 -7.12 -29.86
C ALA A 303 -3.45 -8.53 -29.30
N VAL A 304 -4.65 -9.08 -29.35
CA VAL A 304 -4.95 -10.49 -29.05
C VAL A 304 -4.29 -11.34 -30.12
N LYS A 305 -3.59 -12.41 -29.71
CA LYS A 305 -2.89 -13.31 -30.62
C LYS A 305 -3.88 -14.07 -31.52
N ALA A 306 -3.45 -14.35 -32.75
CA ALA A 306 -4.29 -15.05 -33.71
C ALA A 306 -4.58 -16.50 -33.35
N ASP A 307 -3.73 -17.16 -32.55
CA ASP A 307 -3.94 -18.54 -32.08
C ASP A 307 -5.27 -18.72 -31.32
N ILE A 308 -5.65 -17.73 -30.50
CA ILE A 308 -6.94 -17.67 -29.79
C ILE A 308 -8.12 -17.79 -30.77
N LEU A 309 -7.99 -17.28 -32.00
CA LEU A 309 -9.06 -17.35 -32.99
C LEU A 309 -9.32 -18.75 -33.50
N LYS A 310 -8.39 -19.69 -33.30
CA LYS A 310 -8.55 -21.06 -33.79
C LYS A 310 -9.77 -21.73 -33.15
N ASP A 311 -9.86 -21.67 -31.83
CA ASP A 311 -10.96 -22.31 -31.08
C ASP A 311 -12.31 -21.62 -31.37
N ILE A 312 -12.28 -20.30 -31.55
CA ILE A 312 -13.46 -19.50 -31.94
C ILE A 312 -13.95 -19.93 -33.32
N ILE A 313 -13.05 -20.02 -34.31
CA ILE A 313 -13.40 -20.40 -35.68
C ILE A 313 -13.91 -21.84 -35.73
N ASP A 314 -13.28 -22.76 -34.99
CA ASP A 314 -13.68 -24.17 -34.97
C ASP A 314 -15.04 -24.36 -34.26
N SER A 315 -15.35 -23.55 -33.25
CA SER A 315 -16.69 -23.49 -32.64
C SER A 315 -17.75 -23.05 -33.66
N ILE A 316 -17.45 -22.03 -34.47
CA ILE A 316 -18.38 -21.56 -35.50
C ILE A 316 -18.55 -22.60 -36.61
N LYS A 317 -17.48 -23.27 -37.05
CA LYS A 317 -17.58 -24.39 -38.03
C LYS A 317 -18.49 -25.50 -37.53
N THR A 318 -18.51 -25.75 -36.22
CA THR A 318 -19.36 -26.77 -35.61
C THR A 318 -20.84 -26.37 -35.68
N ILE A 319 -21.15 -25.09 -35.45
CA ILE A 319 -22.51 -24.54 -35.51
C ILE A 319 -22.98 -24.41 -36.95
N GLU A 320 -22.10 -23.93 -37.84
CA GLU A 320 -22.42 -23.58 -39.22
C GLU A 320 -21.27 -23.99 -40.16
N PRO A 321 -21.21 -25.26 -40.60
CA PRO A 321 -20.09 -25.78 -41.40
C PRO A 321 -19.88 -25.05 -42.73
N GLN A 322 -20.95 -24.47 -43.28
CA GLN A 322 -20.94 -23.72 -44.54
C GLN A 322 -20.43 -22.27 -44.36
N ALA A 323 -20.14 -21.86 -43.12
CA ALA A 323 -19.67 -20.51 -42.81
C ALA A 323 -18.30 -20.22 -43.41
N PHE A 324 -17.46 -21.23 -43.65
CA PHE A 324 -16.08 -21.04 -44.12
C PHE A 324 -15.79 -21.87 -45.37
N ASN A 325 -15.17 -21.22 -46.35
CA ASN A 325 -14.61 -21.91 -47.52
C ASN A 325 -13.19 -22.38 -47.23
N ASN A 326 -12.83 -23.58 -47.68
CA ASN A 326 -11.52 -24.23 -47.46
C ASN A 326 -10.34 -23.57 -48.20
N ASN A 327 -10.48 -22.36 -48.75
CA ASN A 327 -9.48 -21.73 -49.59
C ASN A 327 -8.51 -20.86 -48.76
N ASN A 328 -7.53 -21.52 -48.14
CA ASN A 328 -6.50 -20.90 -47.29
C ASN A 328 -5.27 -20.43 -48.08
N TYR A 329 -5.45 -19.67 -49.17
CA TYR A 329 -4.31 -19.18 -49.95
C TYR A 329 -4.15 -17.67 -49.85
N ASN A 330 -3.02 -17.25 -49.29
CA ASN A 330 -2.60 -15.85 -49.27
C ASN A 330 -1.98 -15.47 -50.62
N TYR A 331 -2.78 -14.90 -51.51
CA TYR A 331 -2.30 -14.46 -52.83
C TYR A 331 -1.76 -13.03 -52.85
N ILE A 332 -1.73 -12.34 -51.70
CA ILE A 332 -1.12 -11.00 -51.60
C ILE A 332 0.32 -11.03 -51.07
N LYS A 333 0.79 -12.18 -50.56
CA LYS A 333 2.13 -12.36 -49.97
C LYS A 333 3.29 -11.79 -50.78
N HIS A 334 3.25 -11.94 -52.11
CA HIS A 334 4.33 -11.50 -53.00
C HIS A 334 4.16 -10.06 -53.51
N LEU A 335 3.05 -9.41 -53.18
CA LEU A 335 2.79 -8.05 -53.61
C LEU A 335 3.55 -7.05 -52.74
N PRO A 336 3.96 -5.90 -53.28
CA PRO A 336 4.46 -4.81 -52.45
C PRO A 336 3.37 -4.32 -51.48
N LYS A 337 3.77 -3.83 -50.31
CA LYS A 337 2.87 -3.47 -49.19
C LYS A 337 1.69 -2.59 -49.60
N ASN A 338 1.92 -1.56 -50.43
CA ASN A 338 0.85 -0.69 -50.93
C ASN A 338 -0.21 -1.45 -51.75
N LYS A 339 0.20 -2.47 -52.53
CA LYS A 339 -0.71 -3.33 -53.29
C LYS A 339 -1.40 -4.34 -52.38
N GLN A 340 -0.73 -4.88 -51.36
CA GLN A 340 -1.38 -5.69 -50.32
C GLN A 340 -2.52 -4.89 -49.67
N ILE A 341 -2.23 -3.69 -49.16
CA ILE A 341 -3.20 -2.79 -48.52
C ILE A 341 -4.39 -2.53 -49.46
N SER A 342 -4.15 -2.17 -50.72
CA SER A 342 -5.24 -1.92 -51.68
C SER A 342 -6.18 -3.12 -51.89
N LYS A 343 -5.66 -4.34 -51.74
CA LYS A 343 -6.45 -5.57 -51.83
C LYS A 343 -7.16 -5.90 -50.52
N ILE A 344 -6.62 -5.48 -49.37
CA ILE A 344 -7.20 -5.72 -48.04
C ILE A 344 -8.35 -4.76 -47.72
N ILE A 345 -8.26 -3.49 -48.12
CA ILE A 345 -9.25 -2.44 -47.76
C ILE A 345 -10.73 -2.88 -47.95
N PRO A 346 -11.14 -3.52 -49.06
CA PRO A 346 -12.53 -3.95 -49.26
C PRO A 346 -13.05 -5.00 -48.25
N TYR A 347 -12.17 -5.55 -47.42
CA TYR A 347 -12.45 -6.55 -46.40
C TYR A 347 -12.40 -5.98 -44.98
N ILE A 348 -12.21 -4.67 -44.84
CA ILE A 348 -12.26 -3.94 -43.58
C ILE A 348 -13.59 -3.21 -43.49
N PHE A 349 -14.21 -3.28 -42.32
CA PHE A 349 -15.54 -2.75 -42.06
C PHE A 349 -15.49 -1.81 -40.87
N LYS A 350 -16.22 -0.70 -40.96
CA LYS A 350 -16.48 0.18 -39.83
C LYS A 350 -17.68 -0.36 -39.07
N ILE A 351 -17.58 -0.46 -37.76
CA ILE A 351 -18.69 -0.76 -36.88
C ILE A 351 -19.22 0.56 -36.33
N GLU A 352 -20.55 0.71 -36.38
CA GLU A 352 -21.27 1.80 -35.77
C GLU A 352 -22.43 1.23 -34.95
N ILE A 353 -22.52 1.69 -33.71
CA ILE A 353 -23.55 1.27 -32.77
C ILE A 353 -24.30 2.52 -32.33
N TYR A 354 -25.62 2.43 -32.37
CA TYR A 354 -26.56 3.56 -32.31
C TYR A 354 -27.32 3.57 -31.00
#